data_AF-A0A7C5J6B1-F1
#
_entry.id   AF-A0A7C5J6B1-F1
#
_cell.length_a   1.000
_cell.length_b   1.000
_cell.length_c   1.000
_cell.angle_alpha   90.00
_cell.angle_beta   90.00
_cell.angle_gamma   90.00
#
_symmetry.space_group_name_H-M   'P 1'
#
loop_
_entity.id
_entity.type
_entity.pdbx_description
1 polymer ?
#
loop_
_entity_poly.entity_id
_entity_poly.type
_entity_poly.pdbx_seq_one_letter_code
_entity_poly.pdbx_strand_id
1 'polypeptide(L)'
;MERHPTTRGWSFPPADRPPLDDDIERISLRELAARQGRFEHHLMVVGEVGGAQIEIATASEPLYFAHANISDEYALALPTGSPMLDAFPLRTFLSDPSTGEDVGRLRHRVGQLVLHPLGWLHWTGRLRPPYEPFVFEPDARRCGLSLVFCASRPAPVAPDRPLAVSPGLEAEAKSYVLDGAPLGLWDLARESAGPVARVAAATMDLWTSDGSSSIVAPRGAWVVALETDSGSVFTTDLLRLPPRVAAYALPGVRRALVVHSATDEIGPRPPSWDQTPTPPFAPFEENARGMLPTTVGPMRVTALDDARVEVAFGSDAVEVPRYWLARMLFRLGLHAYRVGYLETYGGFFYDDRDGHRFGLRGIGEHRFDDEAACAEAVERLYRAVAPPDYVERLR
;
A
#
# COMPACT_ATOMS: atom_id res chain seq x y z
N MET A 1 0.03 18.30 -19.23
CA MET A 1 0.99 17.48 -18.46
C MET A 1 0.82 16.05 -18.93
N GLU A 2 1.91 15.40 -19.33
CA GLU A 2 1.90 13.98 -19.69
C GLU A 2 1.68 13.14 -18.41
N ARG A 3 0.88 12.08 -18.51
CA ARG A 3 0.52 11.19 -17.38
C ARG A 3 1.23 9.86 -17.54
N HIS A 4 1.46 9.18 -16.42
CA HIS A 4 2.11 7.87 -16.42
C HIS A 4 1.32 6.85 -17.27
N PRO A 5 1.97 6.07 -18.17
CA PRO A 5 1.29 5.22 -19.15
C PRO A 5 0.30 4.20 -18.56
N THR A 6 0.56 3.70 -17.34
CA THR A 6 -0.31 2.70 -16.68
C THR A 6 -1.64 3.28 -16.17
N THR A 7 -1.78 4.60 -16.15
CA THR A 7 -3.05 5.30 -15.83
C THR A 7 -3.91 5.54 -17.06
N ARG A 8 -3.52 5.02 -18.23
CA ARG A 8 -4.32 5.11 -19.45
C ARG A 8 -5.71 4.54 -19.24
N GLY A 9 -6.72 5.35 -19.56
CA GLY A 9 -8.13 5.01 -19.38
C GLY A 9 -8.72 5.42 -18.03
N TRP A 10 -7.92 6.01 -17.12
CA TRP A 10 -8.44 6.67 -15.93
C TRP A 10 -9.20 7.94 -16.31
N SER A 11 -10.22 8.26 -15.51
CA SER A 11 -10.90 9.55 -15.57
C SER A 11 -10.31 10.50 -14.53
N PHE A 12 -10.34 11.80 -14.80
CA PHE A 12 -9.73 12.81 -13.93
C PHE A 12 -10.69 13.99 -13.76
N PRO A 13 -10.62 14.70 -12.62
CA PRO A 13 -11.40 15.92 -12.44
C PRO A 13 -11.00 17.00 -13.48
N PRO A 14 -11.88 17.98 -13.72
CA PRO A 14 -11.54 19.17 -14.51
C PRO A 14 -10.33 19.91 -13.94
N ALA A 15 -9.55 20.58 -14.79
CA ALA A 15 -8.39 21.37 -14.35
C ALA A 15 -8.81 22.70 -13.71
N ASP A 16 -9.92 23.28 -14.16
CA ASP A 16 -10.48 24.58 -13.79
C ASP A 16 -11.50 24.49 -12.64
N ARG A 17 -11.28 23.55 -11.70
CA ARG A 17 -12.15 23.39 -10.53
C ARG A 17 -12.24 24.68 -9.72
N PRO A 18 -13.43 25.08 -9.26
CA PRO A 18 -13.57 26.21 -8.35
C PRO A 18 -12.71 26.02 -7.09
N PRO A 19 -12.20 27.13 -6.51
CA PRO A 19 -11.54 27.09 -5.21
C PRO A 19 -12.53 26.62 -4.13
N LEU A 20 -11.99 26.03 -3.06
CA LEU A 20 -12.72 25.80 -1.82
C LEU A 20 -12.56 27.02 -0.91
N ASP A 21 -13.15 26.98 0.29
CA ASP A 21 -12.88 27.98 1.34
C ASP A 21 -11.35 28.17 1.51
N ASP A 22 -10.92 29.41 1.78
CA ASP A 22 -9.51 29.84 1.71
C ASP A 22 -8.53 29.01 2.57
N ASP A 23 -9.03 28.28 3.57
CA ASP A 23 -8.23 27.46 4.48
C ASP A 23 -8.22 25.96 4.14
N ILE A 24 -9.04 25.51 3.18
CA ILE A 24 -9.12 24.10 2.77
C ILE A 24 -8.21 23.84 1.57
N GLU A 25 -7.18 23.01 1.78
CA GLU A 25 -6.34 22.53 0.68
C GLU A 25 -6.94 21.28 0.05
N ARG A 26 -6.80 21.14 -1.28
CA ARG A 26 -7.35 20.02 -2.06
C ARG A 26 -6.32 19.49 -3.04
N ILE A 27 -6.22 18.15 -3.14
CA ILE A 27 -5.53 17.47 -4.23
C ILE A 27 -6.34 16.26 -4.72
N SER A 28 -6.27 15.95 -6.01
CA SER A 28 -6.83 14.69 -6.51
C SER A 28 -5.81 13.56 -6.33
N LEU A 29 -6.18 12.51 -5.60
CA LEU A 29 -5.33 11.33 -5.43
C LEU A 29 -5.05 10.63 -6.77
N ARG A 30 -6.01 10.67 -7.71
CA ARG A 30 -5.80 10.17 -9.09
C ARG A 30 -4.77 10.99 -9.85
N GLU A 31 -4.85 12.32 -9.80
CA GLU A 31 -3.87 13.18 -10.49
C GLU A 31 -2.47 13.00 -9.89
N LEU A 32 -2.38 12.93 -8.56
CA LEU A 32 -1.13 12.67 -7.85
C LEU A 32 -0.52 11.33 -8.26
N ALA A 33 -1.31 10.26 -8.27
CA ALA A 33 -0.91 8.93 -8.71
C ALA A 33 -0.72 8.81 -10.24
N ALA A 34 -1.05 9.82 -11.03
CA ALA A 34 -0.87 9.80 -12.50
C ALA A 34 0.32 10.64 -12.97
N ARG A 35 1.07 11.27 -12.06
CA ARG A 35 2.24 12.07 -12.41
C ARG A 35 3.28 11.27 -13.18
N GLN A 36 3.89 11.92 -14.16
CA GLN A 36 5.05 11.39 -14.86
C GLN A 36 6.23 11.18 -13.89
N GLY A 37 7.08 10.21 -14.18
CA GLY A 37 8.29 9.91 -13.39
C GLY A 37 8.05 9.09 -12.13
N ARG A 38 6.80 8.75 -11.78
CA ARG A 38 6.53 7.75 -10.74
C ARG A 38 6.99 6.35 -11.17
N PHE A 39 7.25 5.51 -10.19
CA PHE A 39 7.51 4.08 -10.41
C PHE A 39 6.21 3.32 -10.67
N GLU A 40 6.34 2.13 -11.26
CA GLU A 40 5.22 1.23 -11.48
C GLU A 40 4.52 0.82 -10.18
N HIS A 41 5.32 0.48 -9.19
CA HIS A 41 4.91 0.25 -7.81
C HIS A 41 5.38 1.43 -6.98
N HIS A 42 4.46 2.34 -6.71
CA HIS A 42 4.78 3.55 -5.98
C HIS A 42 3.79 3.72 -4.85
N LEU A 43 4.34 3.98 -3.67
CA LEU A 43 3.61 4.31 -2.48
C LEU A 43 4.01 5.72 -2.05
N MET A 44 3.02 6.53 -1.72
CA MET A 44 3.22 7.91 -1.32
C MET A 44 2.39 8.20 -0.07
N VAL A 45 3.05 8.68 0.99
CA VAL A 45 2.35 9.27 2.13
C VAL A 45 1.70 10.57 1.66
N VAL A 46 0.38 10.68 1.81
CA VAL A 46 -0.44 11.82 1.35
C VAL A 46 -1.09 12.58 2.50
N GLY A 47 -0.99 12.07 3.73
CA GLY A 47 -1.40 12.77 4.94
C GLY A 47 -0.92 12.04 6.19
N GLU A 48 -0.80 12.77 7.29
CA GLU A 48 -0.36 12.22 8.59
C GLU A 48 -1.21 12.80 9.73
N VAL A 49 -1.45 12.00 10.77
CA VAL A 49 -2.08 12.42 12.04
C VAL A 49 -1.38 11.71 13.18
N GLY A 50 -0.56 12.43 13.94
CA GLY A 50 0.25 11.83 15.01
C GLY A 50 1.15 10.70 14.49
N GLY A 51 0.97 9.49 15.02
CA GLY A 51 1.70 8.28 14.59
C GLY A 51 1.05 7.49 13.44
N ALA A 52 -0.06 7.98 12.88
CA ALA A 52 -0.76 7.35 11.77
C ALA A 52 -0.55 8.13 10.47
N GLN A 53 -0.63 7.42 9.35
CA GLN A 53 -0.43 7.96 8.01
C GLN A 53 -1.46 7.44 7.03
N ILE A 54 -1.72 8.25 6.01
CA ILE A 54 -2.54 7.93 4.86
C ILE A 54 -1.60 7.82 3.68
N GLU A 55 -1.62 6.70 2.99
CA GLU A 55 -0.81 6.44 1.82
C GLU A 55 -1.71 6.18 0.62
N ILE A 56 -1.20 6.48 -0.57
CA ILE A 56 -1.75 5.93 -1.80
C ILE A 56 -0.73 5.01 -2.45
N ALA A 57 -1.23 3.91 -2.98
CA ALA A 57 -0.43 2.94 -3.72
C ALA A 57 -1.03 2.70 -5.10
N THR A 58 -0.16 2.61 -6.10
CA THR A 58 -0.50 2.05 -7.41
C THR A 58 0.31 0.78 -7.64
N ALA A 59 -0.35 -0.23 -8.20
CA ALA A 59 0.32 -1.44 -8.68
C ALA A 59 -0.22 -1.76 -10.07
N SER A 60 0.66 -1.82 -11.07
CA SER A 60 0.35 -2.23 -12.45
C SER A 60 0.27 -3.75 -12.62
N GLU A 61 0.74 -4.50 -11.63
CA GLU A 61 0.83 -5.95 -11.64
C GLU A 61 0.46 -6.50 -10.24
N PRO A 62 -0.02 -7.74 -10.12
CA PRO A 62 -0.22 -8.38 -8.82
C PRO A 62 1.09 -8.38 -8.03
N LEU A 63 1.02 -8.11 -6.73
CA LEU A 63 2.21 -8.16 -5.88
C LEU A 63 2.51 -9.61 -5.51
N TYR A 64 3.75 -10.05 -5.74
CA TYR A 64 4.20 -11.42 -5.48
C TYR A 64 4.98 -11.56 -4.17
N PHE A 65 4.57 -10.79 -3.17
CA PHE A 65 5.14 -10.84 -1.83
C PHE A 65 4.10 -10.55 -0.74
N ALA A 66 4.28 -11.19 0.41
CA ALA A 66 3.47 -11.03 1.62
C ALA A 66 4.04 -9.92 2.49
N HIS A 67 3.17 -9.29 3.25
CA HIS A 67 3.52 -8.26 4.23
C HIS A 67 3.02 -8.66 5.62
N ALA A 68 3.85 -8.51 6.65
CA ALA A 68 3.37 -8.39 8.03
C ALA A 68 3.63 -6.96 8.51
N ASN A 69 2.55 -6.23 8.75
CA ASN A 69 2.62 -4.81 9.08
C ASN A 69 3.11 -4.57 10.51
N ILE A 70 3.53 -3.34 10.78
CA ILE A 70 3.92 -2.85 12.11
C ILE A 70 2.75 -2.30 12.92
N SER A 71 1.55 -2.32 12.35
CA SER A 71 0.27 -1.98 12.96
C SER A 71 -0.86 -2.75 12.28
N ASP A 72 -2.09 -2.59 12.73
CA ASP A 72 -3.22 -2.81 11.82
C ASP A 72 -3.12 -1.84 10.65
N GLU A 73 -3.53 -2.30 9.48
CA GLU A 73 -3.59 -1.50 8.27
C GLU A 73 -4.95 -1.68 7.62
N TYR A 74 -5.49 -0.59 7.10
CA TYR A 74 -6.78 -0.59 6.42
C TYR A 74 -6.57 -0.13 4.99
N ALA A 75 -6.92 -0.98 4.03
CA ALA A 75 -6.74 -0.71 2.61
C ALA A 75 -8.10 -0.55 1.92
N LEU A 76 -8.22 0.46 1.06
CA LEU A 76 -9.40 0.73 0.25
C LEU A 76 -8.99 0.83 -1.21
N ALA A 77 -9.60 0.00 -2.06
CA ALA A 77 -9.50 0.20 -3.50
C ALA A 77 -10.35 1.41 -3.90
N LEU A 78 -9.70 2.43 -4.47
CA LEU A 78 -10.34 3.66 -4.94
C LEU A 78 -10.73 3.54 -6.42
N PRO A 79 -11.83 4.19 -6.85
CA PRO A 79 -12.22 4.20 -8.25
C PRO A 79 -11.21 4.97 -9.08
N THR A 80 -10.79 4.38 -10.19
CA THR A 80 -9.94 5.03 -11.19
C THR A 80 -10.78 5.82 -12.20
N GLY A 81 -12.08 5.50 -12.32
CA GLY A 81 -12.97 5.97 -13.37
C GLY A 81 -12.82 5.19 -14.67
N SER A 82 -12.11 4.06 -14.64
CA SER A 82 -12.04 3.10 -15.74
C SER A 82 -12.97 1.91 -15.42
N PRO A 83 -14.07 1.71 -16.16
CA PRO A 83 -15.02 0.61 -15.87
C PRO A 83 -14.37 -0.77 -15.87
N MET A 84 -13.35 -0.98 -16.70
CA MET A 84 -12.61 -2.24 -16.77
C MET A 84 -11.82 -2.52 -15.49
N LEU A 85 -11.10 -1.52 -14.98
CA LEU A 85 -10.28 -1.67 -13.77
C LEU A 85 -11.15 -1.71 -12.52
N ASP A 86 -12.15 -0.83 -12.45
CA ASP A 86 -13.01 -0.67 -11.28
C ASP A 86 -13.94 -1.88 -11.08
N ALA A 87 -14.20 -2.66 -12.13
CA ALA A 87 -14.97 -3.90 -12.05
C ALA A 87 -14.14 -5.12 -11.56
N PHE A 88 -12.81 -5.00 -11.53
CA PHE A 88 -11.94 -6.14 -11.22
C PHE A 88 -12.07 -6.55 -9.73
N PRO A 89 -12.39 -7.83 -9.44
CA PRO A 89 -12.47 -8.30 -8.07
C PRO A 89 -11.08 -8.48 -7.48
N LEU A 90 -10.87 -7.89 -6.31
CA LEU A 90 -9.63 -7.99 -5.55
C LEU A 90 -9.75 -9.09 -4.50
N ARG A 91 -8.58 -9.55 -4.04
CA ARG A 91 -8.50 -10.60 -3.02
C ARG A 91 -7.28 -10.36 -2.15
N THR A 92 -7.46 -10.52 -0.85
CA THR A 92 -6.37 -10.60 0.13
C THR A 92 -6.45 -11.96 0.81
N PHE A 93 -5.33 -12.66 0.89
CA PHE A 93 -5.21 -13.85 1.72
C PHE A 93 -4.45 -13.51 3.00
N LEU A 94 -4.84 -14.15 4.10
CA LEU A 94 -4.19 -14.01 5.39
C LEU A 94 -3.53 -15.35 5.73
N SER A 95 -2.25 -15.31 6.08
CA SER A 95 -1.47 -16.49 6.42
C SER A 95 -0.81 -16.34 7.79
N ASP A 96 -0.72 -17.44 8.52
CA ASP A 96 0.00 -17.51 9.79
C ASP A 96 1.50 -17.31 9.52
N PRO A 97 2.16 -16.32 10.14
CA PRO A 97 3.58 -16.08 9.92
C PRO A 97 4.49 -17.17 10.48
N SER A 98 4.01 -18.05 11.36
CA SER A 98 4.80 -19.16 11.93
C SER A 98 4.79 -20.39 11.04
N THR A 99 3.63 -20.77 10.49
CA THR A 99 3.48 -21.97 9.66
C THR A 99 3.53 -21.66 8.16
N GLY A 100 3.23 -20.44 7.75
CA GLY A 100 3.02 -20.05 6.35
C GLY A 100 1.67 -20.50 5.78
N GLU A 101 0.82 -21.18 6.58
CA GLU A 101 -0.47 -21.66 6.13
C GLU A 101 -1.51 -20.54 6.04
N ASP A 102 -2.42 -20.66 5.08
CA ASP A 102 -3.55 -19.74 4.98
C ASP A 102 -4.56 -19.97 6.09
N VAL A 103 -4.92 -18.90 6.78
CA VAL A 103 -5.94 -18.91 7.82
C VAL A 103 -7.22 -18.22 7.39
N GLY A 104 -7.19 -17.45 6.30
CA GLY A 104 -8.39 -16.78 5.81
C GLY A 104 -8.19 -16.01 4.51
N ARG A 105 -9.29 -15.42 4.04
CA ARG A 105 -9.29 -14.52 2.89
C ARG A 105 -10.40 -13.49 2.94
N LEU A 106 -10.14 -12.39 2.26
CA LEU A 106 -11.09 -11.32 1.96
C LEU A 106 -11.18 -11.18 0.44
N ARG A 107 -12.39 -11.21 -0.12
CA ARG A 107 -12.67 -10.77 -1.48
C ARG A 107 -13.30 -9.39 -1.39
N HIS A 108 -12.80 -8.44 -2.17
CA HIS A 108 -13.28 -7.07 -2.11
C HIS A 108 -13.25 -6.39 -3.48
N ARG A 109 -13.84 -5.21 -3.57
CA ARG A 109 -13.99 -4.41 -4.78
C ARG A 109 -13.63 -2.95 -4.49
N VAL A 110 -13.60 -2.13 -5.53
CA VAL A 110 -13.57 -0.68 -5.39
C VAL A 110 -14.70 -0.20 -4.45
N GLY A 111 -14.37 0.71 -3.54
CA GLY A 111 -15.29 1.22 -2.53
C GLY A 111 -15.39 0.37 -1.26
N GLN A 112 -14.70 -0.77 -1.19
CA GLN A 112 -14.69 -1.62 0.00
C GLN A 112 -13.38 -1.49 0.77
N LEU A 113 -13.48 -1.24 2.08
CA LEU A 113 -12.35 -1.17 3.01
C LEU A 113 -12.06 -2.56 3.57
N VAL A 114 -10.80 -2.97 3.61
CA VAL A 114 -10.35 -4.24 4.18
C VAL A 114 -9.35 -4.03 5.30
N LEU A 115 -9.42 -4.87 6.33
CA LEU A 115 -8.42 -4.94 7.39
C LEU A 115 -7.30 -5.92 7.00
N HIS A 116 -6.06 -5.45 7.10
CA HIS A 116 -4.84 -6.24 7.15
C HIS A 116 -4.34 -6.25 8.60
N PRO A 117 -4.62 -7.32 9.37
CA PRO A 117 -4.43 -7.29 10.81
C PRO A 117 -2.97 -7.46 11.23
N LEU A 118 -2.56 -6.74 12.27
CA LEU A 118 -1.24 -6.88 12.89
C LEU A 118 -1.00 -8.35 13.31
N GLY A 119 0.22 -8.83 13.05
CA GLY A 119 0.64 -10.18 13.42
C GLY A 119 0.33 -11.25 12.38
N TRP A 120 -0.27 -10.89 11.24
CA TRP A 120 -0.59 -11.81 10.15
C TRP A 120 0.13 -11.40 8.86
N LEU A 121 0.49 -12.39 8.03
CA LEU A 121 0.92 -12.12 6.67
C LEU A 121 -0.30 -11.86 5.82
N HIS A 122 -0.29 -10.77 5.03
CA HIS A 122 -1.31 -10.53 4.03
C HIS A 122 -0.71 -10.54 2.62
N TRP A 123 -1.40 -11.24 1.72
CA TRP A 123 -1.04 -11.38 0.32
C TRP A 123 -2.10 -10.68 -0.53
N THR A 124 -1.74 -9.53 -1.11
CA THR A 124 -2.64 -8.79 -1.99
C THR A 124 -2.57 -9.37 -3.41
N GLY A 125 -3.66 -9.99 -3.85
CA GLY A 125 -3.75 -10.60 -5.18
C GLY A 125 -4.38 -11.98 -5.20
N ARG A 126 -4.72 -12.42 -6.41
CA ARG A 126 -5.39 -13.71 -6.66
C ARG A 126 -4.42 -14.88 -6.87
N LEU A 127 -3.16 -14.58 -7.17
CA LEU A 127 -2.18 -15.55 -7.66
C LEU A 127 -1.12 -15.79 -6.60
N ARG A 128 -0.87 -17.07 -6.33
CA ARG A 128 0.07 -17.60 -5.36
C ARG A 128 0.78 -18.79 -5.99
N PRO A 129 1.98 -19.19 -5.55
CA PRO A 129 2.60 -20.44 -5.97
C PRO A 129 1.61 -21.60 -5.95
N PRO A 130 1.68 -22.50 -6.93
CA PRO A 130 2.76 -22.64 -7.92
C PRO A 130 2.60 -21.79 -9.19
N TYR A 131 1.70 -20.78 -9.24
CA TYR A 131 1.54 -19.98 -10.46
C TYR A 131 2.80 -19.16 -10.77
N GLU A 132 3.37 -19.42 -11.95
CA GLU A 132 4.41 -18.55 -12.51
C GLU A 132 3.83 -17.14 -12.67
N PRO A 133 4.55 -16.10 -12.26
CA PRO A 133 4.04 -14.76 -12.37
C PRO A 133 3.80 -14.34 -13.82
N PHE A 134 2.64 -13.73 -14.08
CA PHE A 134 2.40 -13.13 -15.39
C PHE A 134 3.29 -11.90 -15.55
N VAL A 135 4.16 -11.91 -16.55
CA VAL A 135 4.84 -10.71 -17.01
C VAL A 135 3.89 -10.03 -17.99
N PHE A 136 3.41 -8.84 -17.64
CA PHE A 136 2.65 -8.02 -18.57
C PHE A 136 3.64 -7.22 -19.41
N GLU A 137 3.46 -7.20 -20.73
CA GLU A 137 4.21 -6.27 -21.57
C GLU A 137 3.99 -4.82 -21.09
N PRO A 138 5.02 -3.97 -21.07
CA PRO A 138 4.94 -2.58 -20.60
C PRO A 138 3.70 -1.82 -21.09
N ASP A 139 3.36 -1.95 -22.38
CA ASP A 139 2.22 -1.28 -23.01
C ASP A 139 0.85 -1.88 -22.63
N ALA A 140 0.81 -3.12 -22.14
CA ALA A 140 -0.42 -3.75 -21.69
C ALA A 140 -0.74 -3.41 -20.22
N ARG A 141 0.25 -2.96 -19.45
CA ARG A 141 0.11 -2.70 -18.01
C ARG A 141 -0.91 -1.60 -17.72
N ARG A 142 -1.76 -1.84 -16.73
CA ARG A 142 -2.74 -0.89 -16.19
C ARG A 142 -2.75 -1.03 -14.68
N CYS A 143 -2.82 0.08 -13.96
CA CYS A 143 -2.83 0.06 -12.50
C CYS A 143 -4.17 0.47 -11.92
N GLY A 144 -4.54 -0.14 -10.79
CA GLY A 144 -5.55 0.38 -9.87
C GLY A 144 -4.97 1.48 -8.97
N LEU A 145 -5.83 2.05 -8.12
CA LEU A 145 -5.46 2.99 -7.06
C LEU A 145 -5.96 2.44 -5.72
N SER A 146 -5.10 2.41 -4.71
CA SER A 146 -5.48 2.06 -3.36
C SER A 146 -5.12 3.19 -2.40
N LEU A 147 -5.98 3.43 -1.42
CA LEU A 147 -5.71 4.18 -0.21
C LEU A 147 -5.32 3.20 0.89
N VAL A 148 -4.34 3.55 1.72
CA VAL A 148 -3.91 2.75 2.86
C VAL A 148 -3.86 3.65 4.09
N PHE A 149 -4.35 3.16 5.22
CA PHE A 149 -4.29 3.82 6.52
C PHE A 149 -3.58 2.90 7.51
N CYS A 150 -2.39 3.30 7.95
CA CYS A 150 -1.47 2.50 8.75
C CYS A 150 -0.64 3.40 9.69
N ALA A 151 0.23 2.80 10.49
CA ALA A 151 1.12 3.54 11.38
C ALA A 151 2.48 3.78 10.71
N SER A 152 3.08 4.94 10.97
CA SER A 152 4.45 5.28 10.51
C SER A 152 5.54 4.67 11.40
N ARG A 153 5.15 4.02 12.50
CA ARG A 153 6.01 3.37 13.50
C ARG A 153 5.25 2.22 14.15
N PRO A 154 5.93 1.25 14.79
CA PRO A 154 5.27 0.15 15.48
C PRO A 154 4.16 0.64 16.41
N ALA A 155 2.95 0.15 16.20
CA ALA A 155 1.76 0.53 16.95
C ALA A 155 0.96 -0.73 17.31
N PRO A 156 0.62 -0.92 18.60
CA PRO A 156 -0.19 -2.06 19.00
C PRO A 156 -1.60 -1.96 18.41
N VAL A 157 -2.27 -3.11 18.36
CA VAL A 157 -3.71 -3.18 18.05
C VAL A 157 -4.49 -2.28 18.99
N ALA A 158 -5.31 -1.38 18.44
CA ALA A 158 -6.21 -0.56 19.24
C ALA A 158 -7.29 -1.46 19.88
N PRO A 159 -7.49 -1.43 21.21
CA PRO A 159 -8.46 -2.31 21.90
C PRO A 159 -9.90 -2.14 21.42
N ASP A 160 -10.24 -0.95 20.94
CA ASP A 160 -11.56 -0.56 20.45
C ASP A 160 -11.59 -0.34 18.94
N ARG A 161 -10.65 -0.97 18.20
CA ARG A 161 -10.70 -0.96 16.73
C ARG A 161 -12.05 -1.51 16.24
N PRO A 162 -12.68 -0.89 15.23
CA PRO A 162 -13.83 -1.49 14.57
C PRO A 162 -13.46 -2.84 13.94
N LEU A 163 -14.26 -3.87 14.22
CA LEU A 163 -14.20 -5.17 13.56
C LEU A 163 -15.60 -5.55 13.12
N ALA A 164 -15.82 -5.56 11.81
CA ALA A 164 -17.10 -5.94 11.24
C ALA A 164 -16.92 -6.49 9.83
N VAL A 165 -17.91 -7.27 9.39
CA VAL A 165 -18.14 -7.57 7.99
C VAL A 165 -19.50 -6.99 7.64
N SER A 166 -19.57 -6.11 6.65
CA SER A 166 -20.83 -5.50 6.23
C SER A 166 -21.87 -6.56 5.87
N PRO A 167 -23.16 -6.31 6.17
CA PRO A 167 -24.24 -7.20 5.78
C PRO A 167 -24.21 -7.54 4.29
N GLY A 168 -24.24 -8.85 3.97
CA GLY A 168 -24.17 -9.36 2.59
C GLY A 168 -22.77 -9.62 2.06
N LEU A 169 -21.71 -9.34 2.83
CA LEU A 169 -20.32 -9.66 2.49
C LEU A 169 -19.75 -10.86 3.27
N GLU A 170 -20.56 -11.58 4.04
CA GLU A 170 -20.13 -12.70 4.90
C GLU A 170 -19.50 -13.83 4.07
N ALA A 171 -19.97 -14.05 2.84
CA ALA A 171 -19.38 -15.04 1.92
C ALA A 171 -18.03 -14.58 1.32
N GLU A 172 -17.70 -13.30 1.45
CA GLU A 172 -16.49 -12.68 0.91
C GLU A 172 -15.36 -12.64 1.94
N ALA A 173 -15.69 -12.63 3.23
CA ALA A 173 -14.75 -12.76 4.35
C ALA A 173 -14.79 -14.18 4.94
N LYS A 174 -13.78 -15.01 4.65
CA LYS A 174 -13.75 -16.41 5.07
C LYS A 174 -12.56 -16.71 5.96
N SER A 175 -12.82 -17.22 7.16
CA SER A 175 -11.82 -17.92 7.96
C SER A 175 -11.74 -19.39 7.55
N TYR A 176 -10.54 -19.96 7.55
CA TYR A 176 -10.29 -21.37 7.29
C TYR A 176 -10.05 -22.17 8.58
N VAL A 177 -9.82 -21.48 9.69
CA VAL A 177 -9.56 -22.06 11.00
C VAL A 177 -10.46 -21.41 12.06
N LEU A 178 -10.69 -22.09 13.18
CA LEU A 178 -11.58 -21.59 14.24
C LEU A 178 -11.05 -20.32 14.93
N ASP A 179 -9.75 -20.29 15.25
CA ASP A 179 -9.07 -19.15 15.90
C ASP A 179 -8.23 -18.35 14.90
N GLY A 180 -8.85 -18.00 13.77
CA GLY A 180 -8.18 -17.34 12.65
C GLY A 180 -7.93 -15.85 12.86
N ALA A 181 -7.27 -15.24 11.87
CA ALA A 181 -7.06 -13.80 11.83
C ALA A 181 -8.38 -13.02 11.94
N PRO A 182 -8.42 -11.88 12.64
CA PRO A 182 -9.61 -11.03 12.67
C PRO A 182 -9.89 -10.51 11.25
N LEU A 183 -11.14 -10.68 10.80
CA LEU A 183 -11.58 -10.26 9.47
C LEU A 183 -12.36 -8.96 9.58
N GLY A 184 -11.98 -7.96 8.77
CA GLY A 184 -12.68 -6.69 8.62
C GLY A 184 -12.94 -6.40 7.14
N LEU A 185 -14.20 -6.14 6.78
CA LEU A 185 -14.60 -5.84 5.41
C LEU A 185 -15.84 -4.94 5.39
N TRP A 186 -15.70 -3.70 4.93
CA TRP A 186 -16.77 -2.71 4.90
C TRP A 186 -17.17 -2.33 3.48
N ASP A 187 -18.47 -2.30 3.18
CA ASP A 187 -19.05 -1.68 1.98
C ASP A 187 -19.35 -0.20 2.25
N LEU A 188 -18.38 0.66 1.97
CA LEU A 188 -18.47 2.09 2.29
C LEU A 188 -19.56 2.81 1.51
N ALA A 189 -20.23 2.19 0.52
CA ALA A 189 -21.41 2.76 -0.13
C ALA A 189 -22.70 2.52 0.65
N ARG A 190 -22.73 1.52 1.54
CA ARG A 190 -23.94 1.07 2.27
C ARG A 190 -23.89 1.29 3.77
N GLU A 191 -22.68 1.44 4.32
CA GLU A 191 -22.49 1.66 5.75
C GLU A 191 -23.13 2.98 6.24
N SER A 192 -23.53 3.02 7.50
CA SER A 192 -23.91 4.29 8.15
C SER A 192 -22.67 5.08 8.58
N ALA A 193 -22.84 6.37 8.87
CA ALA A 193 -21.75 7.17 9.42
C ALA A 193 -21.22 6.58 10.75
N GLY A 194 -19.91 6.65 10.97
CA GLY A 194 -19.26 6.13 12.17
C GLY A 194 -17.83 5.62 11.93
N PRO A 195 -17.15 5.15 12.99
CA PRO A 195 -15.77 4.67 12.90
C PRO A 195 -15.68 3.37 12.10
N VAL A 196 -14.76 3.34 11.14
CA VAL A 196 -14.48 2.15 10.31
C VAL A 196 -13.05 1.65 10.46
N ALA A 197 -12.13 2.47 10.96
CA ALA A 197 -10.76 2.05 11.25
C ALA A 197 -10.12 2.82 12.40
N ARG A 198 -9.12 2.21 13.03
CA ARG A 198 -8.31 2.84 14.08
C ARG A 198 -6.86 2.40 13.99
N VAL A 199 -5.95 3.37 14.01
CA VAL A 199 -4.50 3.13 13.99
C VAL A 199 -3.84 4.13 14.91
N ALA A 200 -3.02 3.64 15.86
CA ALA A 200 -2.47 4.46 16.95
C ALA A 200 -3.59 5.28 17.64
N ALA A 201 -3.42 6.59 17.80
CA ALA A 201 -4.42 7.49 18.36
C ALA A 201 -5.38 8.10 17.30
N ALA A 202 -5.21 7.73 16.03
CA ALA A 202 -6.03 8.24 14.93
C ALA A 202 -7.20 7.30 14.62
N THR A 203 -8.34 7.89 14.26
CA THR A 203 -9.54 7.19 13.84
C THR A 203 -9.89 7.62 12.41
N MET A 204 -10.36 6.66 11.61
CA MET A 204 -10.99 6.93 10.32
C MET A 204 -12.49 6.69 10.47
N ASP A 205 -13.25 7.77 10.31
CA ASP A 205 -14.71 7.72 10.33
C ASP A 205 -15.25 7.80 8.91
N LEU A 206 -16.25 6.98 8.61
CA LEU A 206 -17.13 7.24 7.49
C LEU A 206 -18.09 8.36 7.88
N TRP A 207 -18.06 9.44 7.12
CA TRP A 207 -19.00 10.56 7.23
C TRP A 207 -20.02 10.50 6.09
N THR A 208 -21.28 10.81 6.39
CA THR A 208 -22.35 10.92 5.40
C THR A 208 -23.13 12.22 5.60
N SER A 209 -23.57 12.83 4.49
CA SER A 209 -24.35 14.07 4.50
C SER A 209 -25.71 13.93 5.20
N ASP A 210 -26.27 12.72 5.21
CA ASP A 210 -27.52 12.40 5.88
C ASP A 210 -27.36 12.34 7.41
N GLY A 211 -26.15 12.01 7.89
CA GLY A 211 -25.83 11.96 9.31
C GLY A 211 -25.39 13.31 9.89
N SER A 212 -24.73 14.14 9.09
CA SER A 212 -24.32 15.50 9.47
C SER A 212 -24.14 16.38 8.23
N SER A 213 -24.48 17.66 8.34
CA SER A 213 -24.25 18.64 7.27
C SER A 213 -22.83 19.20 7.25
N SER A 214 -22.00 18.88 8.25
CA SER A 214 -20.66 19.45 8.42
C SER A 214 -19.71 18.53 9.19
N ILE A 215 -18.41 18.82 9.10
CA ILE A 215 -17.34 18.10 9.79
C ILE A 215 -16.74 19.01 10.87
N VAL A 216 -16.70 18.55 12.12
CA VAL A 216 -16.06 19.27 13.22
C VAL A 216 -14.68 18.66 13.47
N ALA A 217 -13.62 19.46 13.29
CA ALA A 217 -12.24 18.99 13.33
C ALA A 217 -11.35 19.96 14.14
N PRO A 218 -11.46 19.96 15.49
CA PRO A 218 -10.74 20.92 16.34
C PRO A 218 -9.22 20.79 16.24
N ARG A 219 -8.72 19.61 15.86
CA ARG A 219 -7.30 19.30 15.62
C ARG A 219 -6.97 19.12 14.13
N GLY A 220 -7.90 19.50 13.27
CA GLY A 220 -7.87 19.28 11.83
C GLY A 220 -8.25 17.85 11.46
N ALA A 221 -8.41 17.62 10.16
CA ALA A 221 -8.71 16.31 9.60
C ALA A 221 -8.20 16.18 8.16
N TRP A 222 -7.95 14.95 7.74
CA TRP A 222 -7.85 14.60 6.32
C TRP A 222 -9.17 14.02 5.85
N VAL A 223 -9.67 14.45 4.69
CA VAL A 223 -10.96 13.99 4.17
C VAL A 223 -10.79 13.43 2.77
N VAL A 224 -11.10 12.15 2.58
CA VAL A 224 -11.13 11.51 1.26
C VAL A 224 -12.57 11.45 0.77
N ALA A 225 -12.88 12.16 -0.31
CA ALA A 225 -14.21 12.17 -0.91
C ALA A 225 -14.50 10.84 -1.62
N LEU A 226 -15.58 10.16 -1.23
CA LEU A 226 -16.00 8.88 -1.81
C LEU A 226 -17.15 9.06 -2.81
N GLU A 227 -18.14 9.88 -2.44
CA GLU A 227 -19.31 10.16 -3.27
C GLU A 227 -19.64 11.66 -3.21
N THR A 228 -19.85 12.28 -4.37
CA THR A 228 -20.11 13.71 -4.45
C THR A 228 -20.90 14.10 -5.71
N ASP A 229 -21.78 15.09 -5.55
CA ASP A 229 -22.42 15.88 -6.61
C ASP A 229 -21.83 17.30 -6.70
N SER A 230 -20.71 17.56 -6.01
CA SER A 230 -20.12 18.89 -5.94
C SER A 230 -19.54 19.27 -7.30
N GLY A 231 -19.68 20.54 -7.67
CA GLY A 231 -18.92 21.12 -8.79
C GLY A 231 -17.45 21.38 -8.44
N SER A 232 -17.09 21.31 -7.16
CA SER A 232 -15.76 21.66 -6.65
C SER A 232 -15.00 20.45 -6.11
N VAL A 233 -15.64 19.55 -5.38
CA VAL A 233 -15.00 18.34 -4.84
C VAL A 233 -15.37 17.14 -5.70
N PHE A 234 -14.40 16.30 -6.04
CA PHE A 234 -14.63 15.10 -6.87
C PHE A 234 -14.25 13.84 -6.10
N THR A 235 -14.86 12.70 -6.42
CA THR A 235 -14.47 11.41 -5.86
C THR A 235 -12.97 11.20 -6.03
N THR A 236 -12.30 10.70 -4.98
CA THR A 236 -10.83 10.57 -4.81
C THR A 236 -10.08 11.88 -4.58
N ASP A 237 -10.76 13.00 -4.37
CA ASP A 237 -10.08 14.19 -3.80
C ASP A 237 -9.76 13.95 -2.32
N LEU A 238 -8.55 14.33 -1.94
CA LEU A 238 -8.08 14.43 -0.57
C LEU A 238 -8.09 15.91 -0.17
N LEU A 239 -8.78 16.21 0.91
CA LEU A 239 -8.86 17.54 1.50
C LEU A 239 -8.06 17.56 2.80
N ARG A 240 -7.36 18.68 3.02
CA ARG A 240 -6.75 19.01 4.31
C ARG A 240 -7.62 20.05 4.99
N LEU A 241 -8.22 19.69 6.10
CA LEU A 241 -9.01 20.59 6.94
C LEU A 241 -8.12 21.04 8.11
N PRO A 242 -7.69 22.31 8.19
CA PRO A 242 -6.84 22.76 9.29
C PRO A 242 -7.54 22.67 10.66
N PRO A 243 -6.80 22.77 11.77
CA PRO A 243 -7.41 22.82 13.10
C PRO A 243 -8.34 24.02 13.26
N ARG A 244 -9.64 23.77 13.46
CA ARG A 244 -10.60 24.81 13.85
C ARG A 244 -11.80 24.21 14.59
N VAL A 245 -12.33 24.99 15.53
CA VAL A 245 -13.52 24.59 16.33
C VAL A 245 -14.82 24.68 15.52
N ALA A 246 -14.85 25.59 14.53
CA ALA A 246 -15.99 25.75 13.64
C ALA A 246 -16.12 24.57 12.67
N ALA A 247 -17.36 24.22 12.33
CA ALA A 247 -17.60 23.12 11.40
C ALA A 247 -17.19 23.48 9.96
N TYR A 248 -16.73 22.49 9.20
CA TYR A 248 -16.49 22.56 7.77
C TYR A 248 -17.74 22.13 7.01
N ALA A 249 -18.28 23.04 6.20
CA ALA A 249 -19.30 22.69 5.22
C ALA A 249 -18.58 22.19 3.96
N LEU A 250 -19.00 21.04 3.45
CA LEU A 250 -18.52 20.49 2.17
C LEU A 250 -19.71 20.28 1.22
N PRO A 251 -20.27 21.36 0.63
CA PRO A 251 -21.47 21.26 -0.18
C PRO A 251 -21.32 20.27 -1.34
N GLY A 252 -22.30 19.37 -1.46
CA GLY A 252 -22.33 18.35 -2.50
C GLY A 252 -21.45 17.13 -2.22
N VAL A 253 -20.68 17.07 -1.13
CA VAL A 253 -20.06 15.80 -0.69
C VAL A 253 -21.11 15.00 0.06
N ARG A 254 -21.38 13.77 -0.39
CA ARG A 254 -22.38 12.86 0.21
C ARG A 254 -21.75 11.87 1.16
N ARG A 255 -20.57 11.36 0.82
CA ARG A 255 -19.85 10.35 1.61
C ARG A 255 -18.34 10.64 1.57
N ALA A 256 -17.69 10.54 2.72
CA ALA A 256 -16.26 10.75 2.82
C ALA A 256 -15.64 9.92 3.95
N LEU A 257 -14.35 9.62 3.85
CA LEU A 257 -13.56 9.14 4.99
C LEU A 257 -12.89 10.33 5.66
N VAL A 258 -13.08 10.48 6.96
CA VAL A 258 -12.51 11.55 7.78
C VAL A 258 -11.49 10.92 8.73
N VAL A 259 -10.22 11.22 8.52
CA VAL A 259 -9.12 10.76 9.37
C VAL A 259 -8.72 11.88 10.31
N HIS A 260 -8.85 11.64 11.61
CA HIS A 260 -8.61 12.63 12.66
C HIS A 260 -8.11 11.97 13.95
N SER A 261 -7.76 12.78 14.94
CA SER A 261 -7.42 12.31 16.28
C SER A 261 -7.99 13.25 17.34
N ALA A 262 -8.38 12.69 18.48
CA ALA A 262 -8.79 13.45 19.65
C ALA A 262 -7.60 14.10 20.37
N THR A 263 -6.40 13.56 20.20
CA THR A 263 -5.18 13.97 20.93
C THR A 263 -4.17 14.64 20.02
N ASP A 264 -4.02 14.18 18.79
CA ASP A 264 -2.99 14.64 17.87
C ASP A 264 -3.57 15.61 16.84
N GLU A 265 -2.78 16.62 16.46
CA GLU A 265 -3.09 17.47 15.31
C GLU A 265 -2.69 16.80 14.01
N ILE A 266 -3.38 17.16 12.93
CA ILE A 266 -2.98 16.71 11.59
C ILE A 266 -1.63 17.31 11.19
N GLY A 267 -0.89 16.56 10.38
CA GLY A 267 0.35 17.02 9.78
C GLY A 267 0.15 18.18 8.79
N PRO A 268 1.25 18.83 8.38
CA PRO A 268 1.24 19.76 7.26
C PRO A 268 0.96 19.04 5.94
N ARG A 269 0.79 19.80 4.85
CA ARG A 269 0.81 19.25 3.49
C ARG A 269 2.12 18.47 3.27
N PRO A 270 2.09 17.18 2.93
CA PRO A 270 3.31 16.42 2.71
C PRO A 270 3.97 16.79 1.37
N PRO A 271 5.31 16.63 1.23
CA PRO A 271 6.03 16.95 -0.01
C PRO A 271 5.52 16.18 -1.24
N SER A 272 4.93 15.00 -1.03
CA SER A 272 4.33 14.19 -2.10
C SER A 272 3.26 14.95 -2.87
N TRP A 273 2.56 15.90 -2.25
CA TRP A 273 1.56 16.72 -2.93
C TRP A 273 2.15 17.58 -4.04
N ASP A 274 3.46 17.87 -4.02
CA ASP A 274 4.11 18.73 -5.00
C ASP A 274 4.95 17.93 -6.00
N GLN A 275 5.57 16.83 -5.55
CA GLN A 275 6.51 16.07 -6.36
C GLN A 275 6.41 14.56 -6.10
N THR A 276 6.72 13.78 -7.13
CA THR A 276 6.98 12.35 -7.02
C THR A 276 8.18 12.12 -6.09
N PRO A 277 8.10 11.22 -5.09
CA PRO A 277 9.26 10.83 -4.30
C PRO A 277 10.51 10.48 -5.12
N THR A 278 11.66 10.84 -4.57
CA THR A 278 12.97 10.50 -5.17
C THR A 278 13.20 9.00 -5.03
N PRO A 279 13.78 8.33 -6.04
CA PRO A 279 14.16 6.93 -5.90
C PRO A 279 15.17 6.74 -4.74
N PRO A 280 15.15 5.59 -4.04
CA PRO A 280 16.09 5.31 -2.96
C PRO A 280 17.54 5.17 -3.44
N PHE A 281 17.69 4.63 -4.64
CA PHE A 281 18.92 4.51 -5.43
C PHE A 281 18.50 4.50 -6.90
N ALA A 282 19.44 4.68 -7.83
CA ALA A 282 19.07 4.80 -9.24
C ALA A 282 18.16 3.64 -9.71
N PRO A 283 17.18 3.87 -10.59
CA PRO A 283 16.45 2.82 -11.29
C PRO A 283 17.36 1.82 -12.02
N PHE A 284 16.86 0.62 -12.30
CA PHE A 284 17.65 -0.43 -12.95
C PHE A 284 18.25 0.04 -14.28
N GLU A 285 17.43 0.67 -15.11
CA GLU A 285 17.77 1.13 -16.46
C GLU A 285 18.81 2.27 -16.52
N GLU A 286 19.16 2.88 -15.38
CA GLU A 286 20.05 4.05 -15.32
C GLU A 286 21.49 3.72 -14.92
N ASN A 287 21.79 2.47 -14.55
CA ASN A 287 23.07 2.09 -13.98
C ASN A 287 23.51 0.69 -14.43
N ALA A 288 24.78 0.38 -14.19
CA ALA A 288 25.36 -0.91 -14.57
C ALA A 288 24.69 -2.08 -13.82
N ARG A 289 24.59 -3.22 -14.51
CA ARG A 289 24.12 -4.48 -13.92
C ARG A 289 25.15 -5.02 -12.93
N GLY A 290 24.66 -5.63 -11.86
CA GLY A 290 25.46 -6.44 -10.95
C GLY A 290 25.80 -7.79 -11.57
N MET A 291 26.70 -8.54 -10.92
CA MET A 291 27.04 -9.90 -11.34
C MET A 291 26.45 -10.94 -10.40
N LEU A 292 26.09 -12.09 -10.98
CA LEU A 292 25.86 -13.34 -10.26
C LEU A 292 27.03 -14.30 -10.54
N PRO A 293 27.48 -15.11 -9.56
CA PRO A 293 26.96 -15.17 -8.20
C PRO A 293 27.35 -13.95 -7.36
N THR A 294 26.52 -13.61 -6.37
CA THR A 294 26.82 -12.55 -5.39
C THR A 294 26.61 -13.06 -3.97
N THR A 295 27.22 -12.39 -3.00
CA THR A 295 27.20 -12.78 -1.59
C THR A 295 26.86 -11.58 -0.71
N VAL A 296 26.02 -11.82 0.29
CA VAL A 296 25.67 -10.85 1.34
C VAL A 296 25.74 -11.58 2.68
N GLY A 297 26.81 -11.32 3.43
CA GLY A 297 27.10 -12.10 4.64
C GLY A 297 27.17 -13.60 4.34
N PRO A 298 26.43 -14.46 5.05
CA PRO A 298 26.37 -15.90 4.80
C PRO A 298 25.47 -16.30 3.61
N MET A 299 24.70 -15.35 3.05
CA MET A 299 23.79 -15.62 1.94
C MET A 299 24.52 -15.60 0.60
N ARG A 300 24.32 -16.64 -0.21
CA ARG A 300 24.81 -16.70 -1.58
C ARG A 300 23.65 -16.72 -2.56
N VAL A 301 23.73 -15.91 -3.60
CA VAL A 301 22.72 -15.87 -4.67
C VAL A 301 23.38 -16.26 -5.99
N THR A 302 22.85 -17.27 -6.66
CA THR A 302 23.36 -17.83 -7.91
C THR A 302 22.27 -17.80 -8.98
N ALA A 303 22.64 -17.62 -10.25
CA ALA A 303 21.68 -17.74 -11.35
C ALA A 303 21.36 -19.21 -11.59
N LEU A 304 20.08 -19.57 -11.64
CA LEU A 304 19.62 -20.87 -12.15
C LEU A 304 19.35 -20.76 -13.66
N ASP A 305 18.61 -19.71 -14.03
CA ASP A 305 18.28 -19.35 -15.40
C ASP A 305 18.03 -17.83 -15.52
N ASP A 306 17.46 -17.39 -16.66
CA ASP A 306 17.17 -15.99 -16.94
C ASP A 306 16.03 -15.42 -16.06
N ALA A 307 15.16 -16.27 -15.52
CA ALA A 307 13.98 -15.90 -14.74
C ALA A 307 14.14 -16.15 -13.24
N ARG A 308 15.06 -17.03 -12.82
CA ARG A 308 15.17 -17.53 -11.45
C ARG A 308 16.60 -17.49 -10.92
N VAL A 309 16.69 -17.24 -9.62
CA VAL A 309 17.92 -17.39 -8.84
C VAL A 309 17.71 -18.42 -7.75
N GLU A 310 18.80 -19.08 -7.38
CA GLU A 310 18.88 -19.85 -6.15
C GLU A 310 19.47 -18.94 -5.07
N VAL A 311 18.78 -18.84 -3.94
CA VAL A 311 19.25 -18.14 -2.74
C VAL A 311 19.57 -19.21 -1.71
N ALA A 312 20.82 -19.24 -1.24
CA ALA A 312 21.33 -20.27 -0.35
C ALA A 312 21.89 -19.68 0.96
N PHE A 313 21.64 -20.41 2.05
CA PHE A 313 22.28 -20.22 3.35
C PHE A 313 22.89 -21.57 3.76
N GLY A 314 24.23 -21.68 3.67
CA GLY A 314 24.91 -22.95 3.91
C GLY A 314 24.61 -23.98 2.82
N SER A 315 24.10 -25.15 3.20
CA SER A 315 23.74 -26.25 2.28
C SER A 315 22.31 -26.19 1.75
N ASP A 316 21.46 -25.35 2.36
CA ASP A 316 20.05 -25.25 2.03
C ASP A 316 19.79 -24.03 1.15
N ALA A 317 18.87 -24.18 0.19
CA ALA A 317 18.57 -23.15 -0.78
C ALA A 317 17.11 -23.15 -1.22
N VAL A 318 16.65 -22.01 -1.74
CA VAL A 318 15.32 -21.85 -2.34
C VAL A 318 15.42 -21.16 -3.69
N GLU A 319 14.49 -21.50 -4.58
CA GLU A 319 14.33 -20.82 -5.86
C GLU A 319 13.47 -19.57 -5.69
N VAL A 320 13.95 -18.43 -6.20
CA VAL A 320 13.23 -17.15 -6.15
C VAL A 320 13.15 -16.53 -7.56
N PRO A 321 11.96 -16.10 -8.01
CA PRO A 321 11.82 -15.35 -9.25
C PRO A 321 12.58 -14.02 -9.21
N ARG A 322 13.48 -13.82 -10.18
CA ARG A 322 14.36 -12.65 -10.31
C ARG A 322 13.61 -11.33 -10.35
N TYR A 323 12.57 -11.27 -11.18
CA TYR A 323 11.74 -10.07 -11.36
C TYR A 323 11.13 -9.61 -10.03
N TRP A 324 10.56 -10.52 -9.25
CA TRP A 324 9.88 -10.17 -7.99
C TRP A 324 10.84 -9.91 -6.85
N LEU A 325 11.98 -10.59 -6.83
CA LEU A 325 13.05 -10.26 -5.90
C LEU A 325 13.57 -8.84 -6.15
N ALA A 326 13.80 -8.47 -7.41
CA ALA A 326 14.19 -7.10 -7.76
C ALA A 326 13.11 -6.07 -7.37
N ARG A 327 11.83 -6.33 -7.66
CA ARG A 327 10.70 -5.48 -7.24
C ARG A 327 10.64 -5.29 -5.73
N MET A 328 10.78 -6.39 -4.99
CA MET A 328 10.78 -6.38 -3.53
C MET A 328 11.93 -5.49 -3.01
N LEU A 329 13.16 -5.71 -3.49
CA LEU A 329 14.35 -4.98 -3.05
C LEU A 329 14.25 -3.47 -3.36
N PHE A 330 13.78 -3.08 -4.54
CA PHE A 330 13.55 -1.67 -4.86
C PHE A 330 12.48 -1.05 -3.95
N ARG A 331 11.41 -1.80 -3.67
CA ARG A 331 10.35 -1.38 -2.76
C ARG A 331 10.84 -1.19 -1.33
N LEU A 332 11.74 -2.03 -0.83
CA LEU A 332 12.34 -1.83 0.51
C LEU A 332 12.96 -0.44 0.62
N GLY A 333 13.73 -0.03 -0.39
CA GLY A 333 14.31 1.31 -0.44
C GLY A 333 13.26 2.42 -0.49
N LEU A 334 12.18 2.26 -1.29
CA LEU A 334 11.09 3.25 -1.36
C LEU A 334 10.41 3.50 -0.01
N HIS A 335 10.43 2.50 0.88
CA HIS A 335 9.90 2.59 2.24
C HIS A 335 10.97 2.96 3.28
N ALA A 336 12.14 3.45 2.85
CA ALA A 336 13.27 3.73 3.73
C ALA A 336 13.57 2.55 4.68
N TYR A 337 13.43 1.33 4.18
CA TYR A 337 13.68 0.08 4.91
C TYR A 337 12.75 -0.15 6.12
N ARG A 338 11.60 0.55 6.18
CA ARG A 338 10.59 0.43 7.25
C ARG A 338 9.31 -0.20 6.70
N VAL A 339 9.27 -1.53 6.64
CA VAL A 339 8.13 -2.27 6.07
C VAL A 339 7.55 -3.32 7.03
N GLY A 340 8.14 -3.51 8.21
CA GLY A 340 7.83 -4.59 9.13
C GLY A 340 8.45 -5.88 8.65
N TYR A 341 7.67 -6.69 7.93
CA TYR A 341 8.11 -7.95 7.35
C TYR A 341 7.62 -8.04 5.91
N LEU A 342 8.50 -8.40 4.99
CA LEU A 342 8.20 -8.58 3.57
C LEU A 342 8.78 -9.92 3.11
N GLU A 343 8.00 -10.73 2.41
CA GLU A 343 8.45 -12.05 1.96
C GLU A 343 8.04 -12.33 0.52
N THR A 344 8.99 -12.69 -0.33
CA THR A 344 8.70 -13.14 -1.69
C THR A 344 8.10 -14.53 -1.68
N TYR A 345 7.40 -14.86 -2.77
CA TYR A 345 7.24 -16.26 -3.13
C TYR A 345 8.61 -16.93 -3.30
N GLY A 346 8.80 -18.07 -2.64
CA GLY A 346 10.10 -18.75 -2.49
C GLY A 346 10.67 -18.67 -1.07
N GLY A 347 10.13 -17.80 -0.20
CA GLY A 347 10.49 -17.75 1.22
C GLY A 347 11.67 -16.84 1.55
N PHE A 348 12.19 -16.08 0.57
CA PHE A 348 13.12 -14.99 0.85
C PHE A 348 12.38 -13.85 1.53
N PHE A 349 12.89 -13.40 2.67
CA PHE A 349 12.27 -12.36 3.45
C PHE A 349 13.24 -11.25 3.84
N TYR A 350 12.64 -10.10 4.12
CA TYR A 350 13.22 -8.98 4.83
C TYR A 350 12.37 -8.69 6.07
N ASP A 351 13.01 -8.37 7.18
CA ASP A 351 12.34 -8.00 8.44
C ASP A 351 13.12 -6.87 9.11
N ASP A 352 12.43 -5.81 9.52
CA ASP A 352 13.00 -4.67 10.27
C ASP A 352 12.42 -4.51 11.70
N ARG A 353 11.52 -5.40 12.12
CA ARG A 353 10.84 -5.29 13.43
C ARG A 353 11.79 -5.42 14.62
N ASP A 354 12.90 -6.13 14.43
CA ASP A 354 14.01 -6.21 15.38
C ASP A 354 15.34 -6.10 14.62
N GLY A 355 15.56 -4.93 14.04
CA GLY A 355 16.73 -4.64 13.19
C GLY A 355 16.63 -5.26 11.79
N HIS A 356 17.44 -4.76 10.88
CA HIS A 356 17.41 -5.17 9.48
C HIS A 356 17.99 -6.57 9.30
N ARG A 357 17.22 -7.47 8.70
CA ARG A 357 17.70 -8.81 8.34
C ARG A 357 17.12 -9.31 7.02
N PHE A 358 17.92 -10.09 6.31
CA PHE A 358 17.45 -10.97 5.25
C PHE A 358 17.45 -12.41 5.71
N GLY A 359 16.57 -13.23 5.17
CA GLY A 359 16.64 -14.65 5.43
C GLY A 359 15.79 -15.48 4.49
N LEU A 360 15.87 -16.78 4.72
CA LEU A 360 15.04 -17.80 4.11
C LEU A 360 14.23 -18.48 5.20
N ARG A 361 12.91 -18.46 5.06
CA ARG A 361 11.98 -19.04 6.04
C ARG A 361 12.36 -20.48 6.39
N GLY A 362 12.60 -20.74 7.68
CA GLY A 362 12.92 -22.08 8.19
C GLY A 362 14.34 -22.58 7.87
N ILE A 363 15.19 -21.77 7.25
CA ILE A 363 16.55 -22.15 6.85
C ILE A 363 17.60 -21.32 7.60
N GLY A 364 17.58 -20.00 7.44
CA GLY A 364 18.62 -19.14 8.03
C GLY A 364 18.41 -17.66 7.74
N GLU A 365 19.13 -16.82 8.48
CA GLU A 365 19.05 -15.37 8.36
C GLU A 365 20.41 -14.68 8.55
N HIS A 366 20.50 -13.46 8.04
CA HIS A 366 21.62 -12.55 8.20
C HIS A 366 21.10 -11.21 8.70
N ARG A 367 21.57 -10.80 9.89
CA ARG A 367 21.31 -9.48 10.47
C ARG A 367 22.41 -8.50 10.04
N PHE A 368 21.99 -7.31 9.63
CA PHE A 368 22.89 -6.22 9.30
C PHE A 368 23.24 -5.41 10.55
N ASP A 369 24.45 -4.84 10.57
CA ASP A 369 24.93 -4.02 11.67
C ASP A 369 24.17 -2.68 11.76
N ASP A 370 23.86 -2.08 10.60
CA ASP A 370 23.12 -0.82 10.49
C ASP A 370 22.33 -0.72 9.16
N GLU A 371 21.55 0.38 9.04
CA GLU A 371 20.73 0.69 7.87
C GLU A 371 21.58 0.92 6.61
N ALA A 372 22.80 1.48 6.75
CA ALA A 372 23.67 1.77 5.60
C ALA A 372 24.21 0.49 4.97
N ALA A 373 24.65 -0.47 5.79
CA ALA A 373 25.05 -1.80 5.35
C ALA A 373 23.89 -2.56 4.70
N CYS A 374 22.67 -2.42 5.24
CA CYS A 374 21.47 -2.97 4.63
C CYS A 374 21.19 -2.33 3.26
N ALA A 375 21.24 -1.00 3.16
CA ALA A 375 20.98 -0.27 1.93
C ALA A 375 21.96 -0.65 0.80
N GLU A 376 23.26 -0.76 1.12
CA GLU A 376 24.28 -1.21 0.16
C GLU A 376 23.99 -2.64 -0.31
N ALA A 377 23.65 -3.54 0.62
CA ALA A 377 23.32 -4.92 0.29
C ALA A 377 22.06 -5.03 -0.59
N VAL A 378 21.03 -4.22 -0.30
CA VAL A 378 19.79 -4.14 -1.09
C VAL A 378 20.09 -3.71 -2.51
N GLU A 379 20.82 -2.61 -2.72
CA GLU A 379 21.15 -2.13 -4.06
C GLU A 379 22.02 -3.15 -4.81
N ARG A 380 23.04 -3.71 -4.16
CA ARG A 380 23.91 -4.74 -4.77
C ARG A 380 23.11 -5.95 -5.23
N LEU A 381 22.21 -6.46 -4.39
CA LEU A 381 21.36 -7.60 -4.74
C LEU A 381 20.40 -7.23 -5.87
N TYR A 382 19.72 -6.09 -5.76
CA TYR A 382 18.80 -5.59 -6.77
C TYR A 382 19.44 -5.58 -8.16
N ARG A 383 20.65 -5.01 -8.25
CA ARG A 383 21.42 -4.93 -9.50
C ARG A 383 21.85 -6.28 -10.04
N ALA A 384 22.13 -7.25 -9.17
CA ALA A 384 22.56 -8.58 -9.58
C ALA A 384 21.38 -9.46 -10.04
N VAL A 385 20.23 -9.37 -9.37
CA VAL A 385 19.09 -10.27 -9.60
C VAL A 385 18.14 -9.75 -10.66
N ALA A 386 17.98 -8.44 -10.84
CA ALA A 386 17.05 -7.88 -11.83
C ALA A 386 17.32 -8.47 -13.24
N PRO A 387 16.28 -9.01 -13.92
CA PRO A 387 16.44 -9.59 -15.24
C PRO A 387 16.71 -8.52 -16.31
N PRO A 388 17.23 -8.88 -17.49
CA PRO A 388 17.64 -7.91 -18.51
C PRO A 388 16.57 -6.93 -18.99
N ASP A 389 15.31 -7.34 -18.99
CA ASP A 389 14.10 -6.64 -19.43
C ASP A 389 13.41 -5.86 -18.30
N TYR A 390 13.98 -5.88 -17.09
CA TYR A 390 13.44 -5.21 -15.94
C TYR A 390 13.47 -3.68 -16.07
N VAL A 391 12.38 -3.00 -15.71
CA VAL A 391 12.25 -1.54 -15.74
C VAL A 391 11.46 -1.02 -14.53
N GLU A 392 11.93 0.06 -13.91
CA GLU A 392 11.16 0.73 -12.84
C GLU A 392 10.32 1.90 -13.36
N ARG A 393 10.85 2.64 -14.35
CA ARG A 393 10.17 3.77 -14.96
C ARG A 393 9.65 3.38 -16.34
N LEU A 394 8.32 3.28 -16.44
CA LEU A 394 7.68 3.25 -17.75
C LEU A 394 7.74 4.64 -18.37
N ARG A 395 8.21 4.69 -19.62
CA ARG A 395 8.31 5.93 -20.39
C ARG A 395 7.10 6.10 -21.29
#